data_AF-A0A847PTR9-F1
#
_entry.id   AF-A0A847PTR9-F1
#
_cell.length_a   1.000
_cell.length_b   1.000
_cell.length_c   1.000
_cell.angle_alpha   90.00
_cell.angle_beta   90.00
_cell.angle_gamma   90.00
#
_symmetry.space_group_name_H-M   'P 1'
#
loop_
_entity.id
_entity.type
_entity.pdbx_description
1 polymer ?
#
loop_
_entity_poly.entity_id
_entity_poly.type
_entity_poly.pdbx_seq_one_letter_code
_entity_poly.pdbx_strand_id
1 'polypeptide(L)'
;MLIRKNISLDDKYLKKLEPLLEANNGNLSAAIRDTIEVADTALIHHNNIDEAILFLKEIPAKEKLNVTIQNGENIVINKTMLEWLFRCTRGRLTDEELVNELINPFEIQDMKQLEDYLNRISRDYQWRIRTSIKCENVSNPESAMVIISNSTVYSRDFFAQLVAHFLSRWKQLDIDHVFRRSNSTQISFKKNTSTSSNEIMPGIRKHLGYLDVVCKELDENTEFWTQLMYTYNVERFNLVTLHRAQFEVFATGEVPDPIKTLERLCKQSVSDMSLPDLLVQFRRMYLATQLVKNIEISLESGSESVTIFHDFKDERVIRNLTEYFSKIFRENGTPFETSLYSSIIVFRFFQGLESDGSDLC
;
A
#
# COMPACT_ATOMS: atom_id res chain seq x y z
N MET A 1 -51.25 39.54 22.72
CA MET A 1 -51.30 40.60 21.69
C MET A 1 -50.63 40.07 20.43
N LEU A 2 -51.35 39.96 19.32
CA LEU A 2 -50.80 39.44 18.05
C LEU A 2 -50.30 40.63 17.22
N ILE A 3 -48.98 40.70 17.02
CA ILE A 3 -48.34 41.77 16.23
C ILE A 3 -48.14 41.25 14.81
N ARG A 4 -48.73 41.92 13.82
CA ARG A 4 -48.46 41.63 12.41
C ARG A 4 -47.23 42.42 11.96
N LYS A 5 -46.29 41.74 11.32
CA LYS A 5 -45.11 42.35 10.69
C LYS A 5 -45.01 41.87 9.25
N ASN A 6 -44.63 42.78 8.36
CA ASN A 6 -44.35 42.47 6.97
C ASN A 6 -42.85 42.24 6.81
N ILE A 7 -42.47 41.16 6.14
CA ILE A 7 -41.08 40.82 5.82
C ILE A 7 -40.96 40.61 4.31
N SER A 8 -39.85 41.04 3.73
CA SER A 8 -39.53 40.79 2.33
C SER A 8 -38.48 39.68 2.27
N LEU A 9 -38.76 38.64 1.49
CA LEU A 9 -37.88 37.49 1.30
C LEU A 9 -37.76 37.17 -0.19
N ASP A 10 -36.54 36.88 -0.65
CA ASP A 10 -36.33 36.36 -2.00
C ASP A 10 -36.92 34.93 -2.12
N ASP A 11 -37.41 34.59 -3.31
CA ASP A 11 -37.98 33.27 -3.63
C ASP A 11 -37.04 32.10 -3.28
N LYS A 12 -35.72 32.29 -3.41
CA LYS A 12 -34.72 31.28 -3.05
C LYS A 12 -34.73 30.91 -1.56
N TYR A 13 -35.18 31.82 -0.70
CA TYR A 13 -35.29 31.58 0.74
C TYR A 13 -36.68 31.07 1.11
N LEU A 14 -37.73 31.48 0.39
CA LEU A 14 -39.06 30.87 0.50
C LEU A 14 -39.03 29.37 0.20
N LYS A 15 -38.29 28.94 -0.85
CA LYS A 15 -38.07 27.52 -1.15
C LYS A 15 -37.38 26.74 -0.02
N LYS A 16 -36.54 27.40 0.79
CA LYS A 16 -35.89 26.74 1.94
C LYS A 16 -36.84 26.52 3.11
N LEU A 17 -37.95 27.26 3.16
CA LEU A 17 -39.01 27.12 4.17
C LEU A 17 -40.06 26.08 3.78
N GLU A 18 -39.98 25.52 2.57
CA GLU A 18 -40.96 24.57 2.01
C GLU A 18 -41.25 23.38 2.94
N PRO A 19 -40.25 22.73 3.58
CA PRO A 19 -40.51 21.66 4.53
C PRO A 19 -41.34 22.10 5.76
N LEU A 20 -41.09 23.30 6.29
CA LEU A 20 -41.82 23.86 7.43
C LEU A 20 -43.20 24.38 7.02
N LEU A 21 -43.34 24.85 5.78
CA LEU A 21 -44.61 25.23 5.20
C LEU A 21 -45.52 24.02 5.05
N GLU A 22 -45.01 22.89 4.52
CA GLU A 22 -45.74 21.64 4.41
C GLU A 22 -46.17 21.11 5.78
N ALA A 23 -45.26 21.10 6.77
CA ALA A 23 -45.56 20.71 8.15
C ALA A 23 -46.66 21.56 8.80
N ASN A 24 -46.81 22.81 8.35
CA ASN A 24 -47.81 23.76 8.82
C ASN A 24 -49.00 23.95 7.86
N ASN A 25 -49.26 22.97 6.97
CA ASN A 25 -50.38 23.01 6.01
C ASN A 25 -50.42 24.30 5.16
N GLY A 26 -49.26 24.78 4.73
CA GLY A 26 -49.09 25.99 3.92
C GLY A 26 -49.12 27.30 4.70
N ASN A 27 -49.18 27.29 6.04
CA ASN A 27 -49.21 28.51 6.84
C ASN A 27 -47.81 29.11 7.03
N LEU A 28 -47.48 30.13 6.23
CA LEU A 28 -46.20 30.83 6.30
C LEU A 28 -45.92 31.49 7.66
N SER A 29 -46.95 32.03 8.33
CA SER A 29 -46.76 32.67 9.65
C SER A 29 -46.48 31.66 10.76
N ALA A 30 -46.93 30.40 10.61
CA ALA A 30 -46.56 29.32 11.51
C ALA A 30 -45.14 28.82 11.20
N ALA A 31 -44.83 28.54 9.93
CA ALA A 31 -43.49 28.13 9.50
C ALA A 31 -42.38 29.13 9.90
N ILE A 32 -42.63 30.45 9.79
CA ILE A 32 -41.69 31.49 10.24
C ILE A 32 -41.54 31.49 11.77
N ARG A 33 -42.61 31.24 12.53
CA ARG A 33 -42.52 31.13 13.99
C ARG A 33 -41.71 29.93 14.42
N ASP A 34 -41.91 28.78 13.79
CA ASP A 34 -41.12 27.57 14.06
C ASP A 34 -39.65 27.81 13.71
N THR A 35 -39.36 28.50 12.60
CA THR A 35 -37.99 28.87 12.22
C THR A 35 -37.34 29.78 13.28
N ILE A 36 -38.08 30.76 13.80
CA ILE A 36 -37.61 31.65 14.86
C ILE A 36 -37.38 30.87 16.14
N GLU A 37 -38.28 29.96 16.52
CA GLU A 37 -38.18 29.17 17.74
C GLU A 37 -36.99 28.19 17.70
N VAL A 38 -36.74 27.56 16.54
CA VAL A 38 -35.55 26.73 16.32
C VAL A 38 -34.27 27.56 16.40
N ALA A 39 -34.26 28.76 15.79
CA ALA A 39 -33.12 29.66 15.86
C ALA A 39 -32.87 30.18 17.28
N ASP A 40 -33.93 30.56 18.01
CA ASP A 40 -33.86 31.06 19.38
C ASP A 40 -33.38 29.97 20.34
N THR A 41 -33.90 28.75 20.21
CA THR A 41 -33.43 27.58 20.97
C THR A 41 -31.95 27.31 20.72
N ALA A 42 -31.49 27.36 19.46
CA ALA A 42 -30.08 27.21 19.16
C ALA A 42 -29.23 28.35 19.76
N LEU A 43 -29.73 29.59 19.77
CA LEU A 43 -29.03 30.73 20.37
C LEU A 43 -29.00 30.70 21.90
N ILE A 44 -30.00 30.11 22.56
CA ILE A 44 -29.98 29.89 24.02
C ILE A 44 -28.83 28.95 24.43
N HIS A 45 -28.51 27.98 23.57
CA HIS A 45 -27.49 26.97 23.85
C HIS A 45 -26.09 27.31 23.32
N HIS A 46 -25.93 28.38 22.54
CA HIS A 46 -24.67 28.75 21.90
C HIS A 46 -24.36 30.24 22.09
N ASN A 47 -23.08 30.56 22.37
CA ASN A 47 -22.69 31.92 22.77
C ASN A 47 -22.75 32.94 21.63
N ASN A 48 -22.83 32.49 20.37
CA ASN A 48 -22.92 33.35 19.20
C ASN A 48 -23.67 32.68 18.03
N ILE A 49 -24.06 33.50 17.05
CA ILE A 49 -24.84 33.09 15.88
C ILE A 49 -24.10 32.06 15.02
N ASP A 50 -22.77 32.18 14.88
CA ASP A 50 -21.98 31.28 14.05
C ASP A 50 -21.93 29.86 14.65
N GLU A 51 -21.79 29.75 15.98
CA GLU A 51 -21.88 28.48 16.71
C GLU A 51 -23.27 27.84 16.61
N ALA A 52 -24.34 28.64 16.75
CA ALA A 52 -25.71 28.17 16.59
C ALA A 52 -25.97 27.64 15.16
N ILE A 53 -25.46 28.33 14.13
CA ILE A 53 -25.57 27.88 12.74
C ILE A 53 -24.79 26.59 12.51
N LEU A 54 -23.59 26.46 13.08
CA LEU A 54 -22.80 25.22 12.99
C LEU A 54 -23.55 24.05 13.65
N PHE A 55 -24.10 24.27 14.83
CA PHE A 55 -24.90 23.27 15.54
C PHE A 55 -26.10 22.79 14.72
N LEU A 56 -26.91 23.71 14.19
CA LEU A 56 -28.07 23.38 13.35
C LEU A 56 -27.69 22.64 12.06
N LYS A 57 -26.47 22.85 11.53
CA LYS A 57 -25.95 22.10 10.38
C LYS A 57 -25.43 20.72 10.74
N GLU A 58 -24.95 20.52 11.98
CA GLU A 58 -24.41 19.24 12.45
C GLU A 58 -25.48 18.27 12.96
N ILE A 59 -26.62 18.75 13.47
CA ILE A 59 -27.71 17.92 14.01
C ILE A 59 -28.21 16.88 12.98
N PRO A 60 -28.55 17.24 11.72
CA PRO A 60 -29.09 16.27 10.77
C PRO A 60 -28.12 15.14 10.46
N ALA A 61 -26.81 15.42 10.44
CA ALA A 61 -25.78 14.41 10.23
C ALA A 61 -25.64 13.49 11.46
N LYS A 62 -25.69 14.04 12.67
CA LYS A 62 -25.64 13.26 13.93
C LYS A 62 -26.89 12.40 14.11
N GLU A 63 -28.07 12.91 13.79
CA GLU A 63 -29.33 12.15 13.86
C GLU A 63 -29.34 11.01 12.85
N LYS A 64 -28.96 11.28 11.59
CA LYS A 64 -28.84 10.22 10.57
C LYS A 64 -27.87 9.13 11.00
N LEU A 65 -26.68 9.50 11.52
CA LEU A 65 -25.72 8.53 12.02
C LEU A 65 -26.28 7.73 13.21
N ASN A 66 -26.93 8.39 14.17
CA ASN A 66 -27.56 7.72 15.32
C ASN A 66 -28.63 6.72 14.87
N VAL A 67 -29.44 7.04 13.86
CA VAL A 67 -30.43 6.12 13.29
C VAL A 67 -29.74 4.91 12.66
N THR A 68 -28.68 5.10 11.87
CA THR A 68 -27.94 3.98 11.28
C THR A 68 -27.23 3.11 12.33
N ILE A 69 -26.81 3.70 13.46
CA ILE A 69 -26.26 2.94 14.59
C ILE A 69 -27.36 2.13 15.28
N GLN A 70 -28.54 2.74 15.51
CA GLN A 70 -29.68 2.06 16.13
C GLN A 70 -30.21 0.90 15.28
N ASN A 71 -30.22 1.06 13.95
CA ASN A 71 -30.66 0.05 13.02
C ASN A 71 -29.59 -1.03 12.70
N GLY A 72 -28.39 -0.90 13.28
CA GLY A 72 -27.30 -1.87 13.12
C GLY A 72 -26.50 -1.76 11.81
N GLU A 73 -26.74 -0.73 11.00
CA GLU A 73 -25.98 -0.45 9.77
C GLU A 73 -24.58 0.11 10.08
N ASN A 74 -24.43 0.87 11.16
CA ASN A 74 -23.16 1.43 11.61
C ASN A 74 -22.83 1.01 13.04
N ILE A 75 -21.55 0.89 13.36
CA ILE A 75 -21.06 0.57 14.70
C ILE A 75 -20.17 1.69 15.25
N VAL A 76 -20.23 1.89 16.57
CA VAL A 76 -19.32 2.82 17.26
C VAL A 76 -18.07 2.05 17.66
N ILE A 77 -16.92 2.46 17.12
CA ILE A 77 -15.61 1.91 17.48
C ILE A 77 -14.76 2.98 18.17
N ASN A 78 -14.00 2.56 19.18
CA ASN A 78 -13.01 3.43 19.81
C ASN A 78 -11.92 3.83 18.80
N LYS A 79 -11.57 5.12 18.77
CA LYS A 79 -10.56 5.66 17.83
C LYS A 79 -9.23 4.90 17.89
N THR A 80 -8.74 4.56 19.08
CA THR A 80 -7.46 3.84 19.25
C THR A 80 -7.53 2.45 18.65
N MET A 81 -8.67 1.76 18.79
CA MET A 81 -8.90 0.45 18.17
C MET A 81 -8.95 0.57 16.64
N LEU A 82 -9.66 1.56 16.11
CA LEU A 82 -9.72 1.80 14.67
C LEU A 82 -8.34 2.10 14.07
N GLU A 83 -7.56 2.96 14.74
CA GLU A 83 -6.18 3.26 14.34
C GLU A 83 -5.27 2.04 14.41
N TRP A 84 -5.46 1.17 15.40
CA TRP A 84 -4.75 -0.10 15.49
C TRP A 84 -5.11 -1.01 14.31
N LEU A 85 -6.40 -1.11 13.93
CA LEU A 85 -6.84 -1.89 12.78
C LEU A 85 -6.20 -1.38 11.48
N PHE A 86 -6.25 -0.07 11.21
CA PHE A 86 -5.60 0.51 10.02
C PHE A 86 -4.09 0.30 9.99
N ARG A 87 -3.44 0.29 11.15
CA ARG A 87 -2.01 -0.03 11.24
C ARG A 87 -1.74 -1.50 10.92
N CYS A 88 -2.57 -2.41 11.39
CA CYS A 88 -2.43 -3.85 11.19
C CYS A 88 -2.76 -4.30 9.77
N THR A 89 -3.63 -3.60 9.06
CA THR A 89 -3.97 -3.88 7.65
C THR A 89 -3.10 -3.14 6.64
N ARG A 90 -2.13 -2.35 7.12
CA ARG A 90 -1.26 -1.56 6.25
C ARG A 90 -0.44 -2.43 5.31
N GLY A 91 -0.50 -2.14 4.01
CA GLY A 91 0.23 -2.88 2.99
C GLY A 91 -0.57 -4.04 2.37
N ARG A 92 -1.73 -4.38 2.95
CA ARG A 92 -2.70 -5.33 2.40
C ARG A 92 -3.80 -4.55 1.70
N LEU A 93 -4.09 -4.90 0.45
CA LEU A 93 -5.09 -4.18 -0.34
C LEU A 93 -6.50 -4.52 0.13
N THR A 94 -7.39 -3.54 0.02
CA THR A 94 -8.83 -3.73 0.24
C THR A 94 -9.45 -4.45 -0.95
N ASP A 95 -10.40 -5.34 -0.67
CA ASP A 95 -11.14 -6.04 -1.72
C ASP A 95 -12.00 -5.08 -2.55
N GLU A 96 -12.21 -5.41 -3.83
CA GLU A 96 -12.98 -4.58 -4.76
C GLU A 96 -14.44 -4.42 -4.30
N GLU A 97 -15.01 -5.45 -3.68
CA GLU A 97 -16.36 -5.43 -3.10
C GLU A 97 -16.50 -4.31 -2.06
N LEU A 98 -15.57 -4.24 -1.10
CA LEU A 98 -15.56 -3.18 -0.08
C LEU A 98 -15.43 -1.79 -0.70
N VAL A 99 -14.62 -1.63 -1.74
CA VAL A 99 -14.46 -0.33 -2.42
C VAL A 99 -15.78 0.10 -3.07
N ASN A 100 -16.47 -0.83 -3.75
CA ASN A 100 -17.73 -0.55 -4.42
C ASN A 100 -18.89 -0.33 -3.44
N GLU A 101 -18.86 -0.96 -2.26
CA GLU A 101 -19.81 -0.68 -1.17
C GLU A 101 -19.62 0.73 -0.59
N LEU A 102 -18.37 1.17 -0.43
CA LEU A 102 -18.06 2.47 0.19
C LEU A 102 -18.10 3.64 -0.80
N ILE A 103 -17.80 3.39 -2.08
CA ILE A 103 -17.73 4.40 -3.14
C ILE A 103 -18.55 3.88 -4.32
N ASN A 104 -19.83 4.26 -4.37
CA ASN A 104 -20.73 3.83 -5.44
C ASN A 104 -20.30 4.44 -6.80
N PRO A 105 -19.81 3.63 -7.75
CA PRO A 105 -19.31 4.13 -9.03
C PRO A 105 -20.40 4.68 -9.93
N PHE A 106 -21.65 4.28 -9.73
CA PHE A 106 -22.78 4.74 -10.56
C PHE A 106 -23.28 6.14 -10.14
N GLU A 107 -22.94 6.60 -8.94
CA GLU A 107 -23.25 7.96 -8.46
C GLU A 107 -22.16 8.98 -8.84
N ILE A 108 -20.99 8.52 -9.27
CA ILE A 108 -19.80 9.35 -9.46
C ILE A 108 -19.42 9.37 -10.95
N GLN A 109 -19.76 10.46 -11.62
CA GLN A 109 -19.51 10.61 -13.06
C GLN A 109 -18.12 11.20 -13.35
N ASP A 110 -17.63 12.09 -12.48
CA ASP A 110 -16.42 12.86 -12.70
C ASP A 110 -15.58 13.03 -11.41
N MET A 111 -14.35 13.53 -11.55
CA MET A 111 -13.40 13.68 -10.44
C MET A 111 -13.85 14.69 -9.39
N LYS A 112 -14.69 15.66 -9.76
CA LYS A 112 -15.21 16.67 -8.82
C LYS A 112 -16.31 16.08 -7.95
N GLN A 113 -17.22 15.32 -8.56
CA GLN A 113 -18.22 14.54 -7.83
C GLN A 113 -17.57 13.54 -6.88
N LEU A 114 -16.47 12.89 -7.29
CA LEU A 114 -15.69 12.03 -6.41
C LEU A 114 -15.14 12.80 -5.19
N GLU A 115 -14.51 13.95 -5.41
CA GLU A 115 -13.98 14.80 -4.33
C GLU A 115 -15.08 15.22 -3.35
N ASP A 116 -16.22 15.68 -3.88
CA ASP A 116 -17.34 16.15 -3.08
C ASP A 116 -18.01 14.98 -2.31
N TYR A 117 -18.13 13.80 -2.94
CA TYR A 117 -18.62 12.57 -2.31
C TYR A 117 -17.73 12.16 -1.13
N LEU A 118 -16.42 12.06 -1.34
CA LEU A 118 -15.46 11.64 -0.30
C LEU A 118 -15.48 12.60 0.89
N ASN A 119 -15.55 13.91 0.65
CA ASN A 119 -15.63 14.91 1.72
C ASN A 119 -17.01 14.97 2.39
N ARG A 120 -18.09 14.60 1.70
CA ARG A 120 -19.41 14.42 2.32
C ARG A 120 -19.41 13.21 3.25
N ILE A 121 -19.03 12.05 2.73
CA ILE A 121 -18.95 10.78 3.50
C ILE A 121 -18.03 10.93 4.71
N SER A 122 -16.88 11.58 4.55
CA SER A 122 -15.97 11.86 5.66
C SER A 122 -16.64 12.69 6.77
N ARG A 123 -17.48 13.67 6.42
CA ARG A 123 -18.24 14.46 7.40
C ARG A 123 -19.37 13.65 8.03
N ASP A 124 -20.12 12.90 7.24
CA ASP A 124 -21.26 12.10 7.69
C ASP A 124 -20.83 11.03 8.71
N TYR A 125 -19.69 10.37 8.46
CA TYR A 125 -19.08 9.40 9.39
C TYR A 125 -18.13 10.03 10.42
N GLN A 126 -18.05 11.37 10.47
CA GLN A 126 -17.16 12.11 11.38
C GLN A 126 -15.68 11.72 11.29
N TRP A 127 -15.26 11.24 10.13
CA TRP A 127 -13.86 10.99 9.82
C TRP A 127 -13.14 12.32 9.66
N ARG A 128 -12.01 12.47 10.37
CA ARG A 128 -11.20 13.69 10.31
C ARG A 128 -10.26 13.67 9.10
N ILE A 129 -10.79 13.37 7.92
CA ILE A 129 -10.06 13.30 6.66
C ILE A 129 -10.63 14.32 5.69
N ARG A 130 -9.75 15.00 4.98
CA ARG A 130 -10.11 15.87 3.87
C ARG A 130 -9.42 15.40 2.62
N THR A 131 -10.19 15.23 1.55
CA THR A 131 -9.67 14.86 0.23
C THR A 131 -9.68 16.07 -0.67
N SER A 132 -8.63 16.28 -1.45
CA SER A 132 -8.62 17.23 -2.56
C SER A 132 -8.08 16.56 -3.81
N ILE A 133 -8.73 16.81 -4.95
CA ILE A 133 -8.38 16.21 -6.23
C ILE A 133 -8.05 17.33 -7.21
N LYS A 134 -6.86 17.27 -7.82
CA LYS A 134 -6.43 18.21 -8.86
C LYS A 134 -6.19 17.43 -10.14
N CYS A 135 -6.87 17.82 -11.21
CA CYS A 135 -6.71 17.25 -12.55
C CYS A 135 -7.08 18.31 -13.59
N GLU A 136 -6.50 18.22 -14.78
CA GLU A 136 -6.78 19.15 -15.87
C GLU A 136 -8.17 18.92 -16.49
N ASN A 137 -8.53 17.65 -16.71
CA ASN A 137 -9.82 17.23 -17.21
C ASN A 137 -10.57 16.43 -16.14
N VAL A 138 -11.70 16.98 -15.68
CA VAL A 138 -12.48 16.39 -14.58
C VAL A 138 -13.23 15.13 -15.02
N SER A 139 -13.62 15.00 -16.29
CA SER A 139 -14.38 13.85 -16.79
C SER A 139 -13.48 12.66 -17.15
N ASN A 140 -12.36 12.93 -17.83
CA ASN A 140 -11.40 11.95 -18.33
C ASN A 140 -9.96 12.44 -18.12
N PRO A 141 -9.43 12.36 -16.89
CA PRO A 141 -8.09 12.81 -16.56
C PRO A 141 -7.01 11.90 -17.17
N GLU A 142 -6.00 12.50 -17.82
CA GLU A 142 -4.74 11.80 -18.17
C GLU A 142 -3.81 11.67 -16.96
N SER A 143 -3.91 12.63 -16.03
CA SER A 143 -3.25 12.59 -14.74
C SER A 143 -4.13 13.23 -13.67
N ALA A 144 -3.92 12.81 -12.42
CA ALA A 144 -4.59 13.39 -11.27
C ALA A 144 -3.67 13.42 -10.06
N MET A 145 -3.81 14.43 -9.23
CA MET A 145 -3.14 14.52 -7.93
C MET A 145 -4.20 14.51 -6.84
N VAL A 146 -4.19 13.44 -6.04
CA VAL A 146 -5.06 13.31 -4.86
C VAL A 146 -4.27 13.66 -3.62
N ILE A 147 -4.79 14.56 -2.80
CA ILE A 147 -4.22 14.96 -1.52
C ILE A 147 -5.20 14.58 -0.43
N ILE A 148 -4.79 13.63 0.42
CA ILE A 148 -5.53 13.24 1.62
C ILE A 148 -4.87 13.93 2.80
N SER A 149 -5.60 14.74 3.54
CA SER A 149 -5.09 15.55 4.64
C SER A 149 -5.82 15.27 5.93
N ASN A 150 -5.18 15.67 7.03
CA ASN A 150 -5.62 15.42 8.40
C ASN A 150 -5.51 13.93 8.79
N SER A 151 -5.94 13.62 10.01
CA SER A 151 -5.81 12.29 10.64
C SER A 151 -4.36 11.76 10.74
N THR A 152 -4.21 10.49 11.08
CA THR A 152 -2.93 9.78 11.15
C THR A 152 -2.49 9.30 9.76
N VAL A 153 -1.22 8.89 9.64
CA VAL A 153 -0.72 8.27 8.41
C VAL A 153 -1.45 6.96 8.07
N TYR A 154 -1.86 6.17 9.08
CA TYR A 154 -2.54 4.89 8.87
C TYR A 154 -3.94 5.08 8.33
N SER A 155 -4.70 6.00 8.94
CA SER A 155 -5.97 6.47 8.40
C SER A 155 -5.77 6.94 6.95
N ARG A 156 -4.84 7.86 6.67
CA ARG A 156 -4.64 8.34 5.30
C ARG A 156 -4.27 7.23 4.31
N ASP A 157 -3.44 6.27 4.70
CA ASP A 157 -3.04 5.14 3.85
C ASP A 157 -4.22 4.20 3.55
N PHE A 158 -5.17 4.02 4.48
CA PHE A 158 -6.40 3.25 4.23
C PHE A 158 -7.29 3.95 3.18
N PHE A 159 -7.54 5.25 3.35
CA PHE A 159 -8.36 6.01 2.40
C PHE A 159 -7.70 6.17 1.04
N ALA A 160 -6.37 6.29 1.03
CA ALA A 160 -5.57 6.27 -0.19
C ALA A 160 -5.82 5.02 -1.02
N GLN A 161 -5.94 3.85 -0.37
CA GLN A 161 -6.23 2.59 -1.03
C GLN A 161 -7.61 2.58 -1.68
N LEU A 162 -8.64 2.98 -0.94
CA LEU A 162 -10.01 3.06 -1.47
C LEU A 162 -10.08 3.95 -2.73
N VAL A 163 -9.49 5.14 -2.64
CA VAL A 163 -9.47 6.09 -3.77
C VAL A 163 -8.63 5.56 -4.93
N ALA A 164 -7.46 4.97 -4.66
CA ALA A 164 -6.61 4.43 -5.72
C ALA A 164 -7.27 3.26 -6.45
N HIS A 165 -7.92 2.33 -5.72
CA HIS A 165 -8.67 1.24 -6.33
C HIS A 165 -9.80 1.78 -7.20
N PHE A 166 -10.60 2.71 -6.69
CA PHE A 166 -11.67 3.34 -7.46
C PHE A 166 -11.14 3.97 -8.76
N LEU A 167 -10.07 4.77 -8.68
CA LEU A 167 -9.49 5.46 -9.83
C LEU A 167 -8.86 4.49 -10.84
N SER A 168 -8.22 3.41 -10.39
CA SER A 168 -7.69 2.39 -11.30
C SER A 168 -8.79 1.69 -12.08
N ARG A 169 -9.89 1.33 -11.41
CA ARG A 169 -10.98 0.56 -12.00
C ARG A 169 -11.84 1.41 -12.94
N TRP A 170 -12.21 2.61 -12.50
CA TRP A 170 -13.23 3.42 -13.17
C TRP A 170 -12.65 4.55 -14.03
N LYS A 171 -11.39 4.92 -13.83
CA LYS A 171 -10.70 5.98 -14.58
C LYS A 171 -9.39 5.53 -15.25
N GLN A 172 -9.00 4.26 -15.09
CA GLN A 172 -7.75 3.70 -15.65
C GLN A 172 -6.50 4.49 -15.24
N LEU A 173 -6.49 4.99 -14.00
CA LEU A 173 -5.41 5.75 -13.42
C LEU A 173 -4.61 4.87 -12.45
N ASP A 174 -3.30 4.73 -12.71
CA ASP A 174 -2.37 4.04 -11.81
C ASP A 174 -1.56 5.03 -10.98
N ILE A 175 -1.04 4.58 -9.84
CA ILE A 175 -0.17 5.37 -8.99
C ILE A 175 1.21 5.50 -9.64
N ASP A 176 1.64 6.74 -9.86
CA ASP A 176 3.00 7.05 -10.27
C ASP A 176 3.91 7.25 -9.05
N HIS A 177 3.47 8.09 -8.11
CA HIS A 177 4.24 8.46 -6.93
C HIS A 177 3.36 8.71 -5.69
N VAL A 178 3.90 8.40 -4.52
CA VAL A 178 3.28 8.72 -3.22
C VAL A 178 4.24 9.49 -2.33
N PHE A 179 3.84 10.67 -1.91
CA PHE A 179 4.58 11.53 -0.98
C PHE A 179 3.81 11.64 0.35
N ARG A 180 4.39 11.07 1.41
CA ARG A 180 3.82 11.10 2.76
C ARG A 180 4.46 12.23 3.57
N ARG A 181 3.65 13.17 4.02
CA ARG A 181 4.01 14.26 4.95
C ARG A 181 3.37 13.99 6.31
N SER A 182 3.75 14.77 7.32
CA SER A 182 3.21 14.64 8.69
C SER A 182 1.67 14.75 8.73
N ASN A 183 1.11 15.72 8.01
CA ASN A 183 -0.33 16.03 8.03
C ASN A 183 -1.08 15.68 6.73
N SER A 184 -0.39 15.14 5.72
CA SER A 184 -1.00 14.85 4.42
C SER A 184 -0.28 13.71 3.68
N THR A 185 -1.00 13.05 2.78
CA THR A 185 -0.48 12.07 1.83
C THR A 185 -0.90 12.54 0.44
N GLN A 186 0.07 12.79 -0.42
CA GLN A 186 -0.14 13.20 -1.81
C GLN A 186 0.16 12.01 -2.72
N ILE A 187 -0.75 11.74 -3.64
CA ILE A 187 -0.68 10.62 -4.58
C ILE A 187 -0.83 11.19 -5.98
N SER A 188 0.19 10.99 -6.80
CA SER A 188 0.17 11.34 -8.21
C SER A 188 -0.25 10.10 -9.00
N PHE A 189 -1.24 10.28 -9.87
CA PHE A 189 -1.77 9.27 -10.75
C PHE A 189 -1.51 9.62 -12.20
N LYS A 190 -1.30 8.59 -13.03
CA LYS A 190 -1.16 8.68 -14.47
C LYS A 190 -2.00 7.61 -15.15
N LYS A 191 -2.49 7.91 -16.36
CA LYS A 191 -3.26 6.95 -17.15
C LYS A 191 -2.42 5.72 -17.49
N ASN A 192 -3.01 4.55 -17.31
CA ASN A 192 -2.39 3.27 -17.62
C ASN A 192 -3.45 2.36 -18.26
N THR A 193 -3.40 2.23 -19.59
CA THR A 193 -4.31 1.38 -20.37
C THR A 193 -3.76 -0.02 -20.59
N SER A 194 -2.54 -0.30 -20.13
CA SER A 194 -1.80 -1.54 -20.41
C SER A 194 -2.20 -2.70 -19.51
N THR A 195 -2.85 -2.43 -18.38
CA THR A 195 -3.29 -3.45 -17.42
C THR A 195 -4.72 -3.87 -17.73
N SER A 196 -4.97 -5.18 -17.73
CA SER A 196 -6.31 -5.74 -17.91
C SER A 196 -7.25 -5.21 -16.81
N SER A 197 -8.53 -5.06 -17.11
CA SER A 197 -9.48 -4.42 -16.19
C SER A 197 -9.63 -5.13 -14.84
N ASN A 198 -9.18 -6.39 -14.75
CA ASN A 198 -9.34 -7.27 -13.60
C ASN A 198 -8.03 -7.48 -12.81
N GLU A 199 -6.92 -6.89 -13.26
CA GLU A 199 -5.65 -6.97 -12.57
C GLU A 199 -5.39 -5.71 -11.74
N ILE A 200 -4.84 -5.91 -10.54
CA ILE A 200 -4.39 -4.81 -9.68
C ILE A 200 -3.23 -4.11 -10.37
N MET A 201 -3.37 -2.80 -10.60
CA MET A 201 -2.36 -2.01 -11.30
C MET A 201 -1.01 -2.00 -10.56
N PRO A 202 0.13 -2.03 -11.28
CA PRO A 202 1.46 -2.15 -10.68
C PRO A 202 1.80 -1.05 -9.66
N GLY A 203 1.41 0.19 -9.92
CA GLY A 203 1.63 1.32 -9.02
C GLY A 203 0.93 1.14 -7.68
N ILE A 204 -0.34 0.70 -7.70
CA ILE A 204 -1.10 0.36 -6.48
C ILE A 204 -0.39 -0.72 -5.68
N ARG A 205 -0.02 -1.83 -6.32
CA ARG A 205 0.68 -2.94 -5.65
C ARG A 205 2.00 -2.47 -5.02
N LYS A 206 2.77 -1.66 -5.74
CA LYS A 206 4.06 -1.15 -5.26
C LYS A 206 3.92 -0.21 -4.06
N HIS A 207 2.96 0.71 -4.08
CA HIS A 207 2.92 1.82 -3.12
C HIS A 207 1.97 1.63 -1.93
N LEU A 208 0.94 0.81 -2.12
CA LEU A 208 -0.12 0.59 -1.13
C LEU A 208 -0.31 -0.90 -0.80
N GLY A 209 -0.06 -1.80 -1.76
CA GLY A 209 -0.25 -3.25 -1.64
C GLY A 209 1.03 -4.06 -1.51
N TYR A 210 2.09 -3.49 -0.91
CA TYR A 210 3.42 -4.09 -0.93
C TYR A 210 3.53 -5.39 -0.09
N LEU A 211 2.52 -5.71 0.72
CA LEU A 211 2.40 -6.98 1.44
C LEU A 211 1.29 -7.87 0.87
N ASP A 212 0.52 -7.41 -0.12
CA ASP A 212 -0.70 -8.10 -0.59
C ASP A 212 -0.44 -9.56 -0.98
N VAL A 213 0.63 -9.81 -1.73
CA VAL A 213 1.03 -11.17 -2.15
C VAL A 213 1.41 -12.02 -0.94
N VAL A 214 2.14 -11.46 0.02
CA VAL A 214 2.58 -12.19 1.22
C VAL A 214 1.40 -12.50 2.13
N CYS A 215 0.50 -11.54 2.35
CA CYS A 215 -0.70 -11.73 3.16
C CYS A 215 -1.61 -12.79 2.53
N LYS A 216 -1.83 -12.77 1.21
CA LYS A 216 -2.60 -13.80 0.52
C LYS A 216 -1.97 -15.18 0.66
N GLU A 217 -0.66 -15.30 0.47
CA GLU A 217 0.08 -16.55 0.67
C GLU A 217 -0.04 -17.07 2.12
N LEU A 218 0.06 -16.18 3.11
CA LEU A 218 -0.13 -16.54 4.53
C LEU A 218 -1.58 -16.95 4.84
N ASP A 219 -2.57 -16.32 4.23
CA ASP A 219 -3.98 -16.65 4.42
C ASP A 219 -4.35 -17.97 3.72
N GLU A 220 -3.86 -18.20 2.49
CA GLU A 220 -4.12 -19.41 1.70
C GLU A 220 -3.39 -20.64 2.26
N ASN A 221 -2.18 -20.47 2.80
CA ASN A 221 -1.33 -21.55 3.30
C ASN A 221 -1.02 -21.41 4.80
N THR A 222 -1.97 -20.95 5.61
CA THR A 222 -1.77 -20.60 7.03
C THR A 222 -1.15 -21.73 7.86
N GLU A 223 -1.64 -22.96 7.71
CA GLU A 223 -1.15 -24.11 8.48
C GLU A 223 0.33 -24.38 8.17
N PHE A 224 0.69 -24.39 6.89
CA PHE A 224 2.07 -24.60 6.44
C PHE A 224 3.01 -23.54 7.01
N TRP A 225 2.67 -22.26 6.85
CA TRP A 225 3.53 -21.17 7.31
C TRP A 225 3.64 -21.13 8.83
N THR A 226 2.54 -21.40 9.55
CA THR A 226 2.54 -21.48 11.01
C THR A 226 3.49 -22.59 11.48
N GLN A 227 3.37 -23.80 10.91
CA GLN A 227 4.24 -24.92 11.27
C GLN A 227 5.70 -24.63 10.91
N LEU A 228 5.97 -24.04 9.74
CA LEU A 228 7.31 -23.69 9.32
C LEU A 228 7.95 -22.68 10.29
N MET A 229 7.26 -21.58 10.60
CA MET A 229 7.77 -20.56 11.53
C MET A 229 8.00 -21.11 12.93
N TYR A 230 7.10 -21.96 13.42
CA TYR A 230 7.27 -22.63 14.70
C TYR A 230 8.53 -23.51 14.71
N THR A 231 8.71 -24.32 13.66
CA THR A 231 9.88 -25.20 13.51
C THR A 231 11.18 -24.38 13.49
N TYR A 232 11.24 -23.31 12.71
CA TYR A 232 12.39 -22.39 12.69
C TYR A 232 12.67 -21.75 14.06
N ASN A 233 11.64 -21.37 14.80
CA ASN A 233 11.80 -20.74 16.11
C ASN A 233 12.39 -21.72 17.14
N VAL A 234 11.83 -22.94 17.21
CA VAL A 234 12.31 -23.99 18.13
C VAL A 234 13.76 -24.36 17.84
N GLU A 235 14.11 -24.48 16.55
CA GLU A 235 15.47 -24.79 16.10
C GLU A 235 16.41 -23.56 16.11
N ARG A 236 15.97 -22.42 16.67
CA ARG A 236 16.74 -21.15 16.73
C ARG A 236 17.32 -20.74 15.39
N PHE A 237 16.54 -20.91 14.32
CA PHE A 237 16.91 -20.65 12.93
C PHE A 237 18.13 -21.45 12.43
N ASN A 238 18.47 -22.57 13.07
CA ASN A 238 19.53 -23.49 12.66
C ASN A 238 19.02 -24.57 11.68
N LEU A 239 18.25 -24.13 10.67
CA LEU A 239 17.70 -24.99 9.63
C LEU A 239 18.13 -24.46 8.27
N VAL A 240 18.44 -25.37 7.36
CA VAL A 240 18.79 -25.02 5.98
C VAL A 240 17.58 -25.29 5.08
N THR A 241 17.21 -24.30 4.26
CA THR A 241 16.22 -24.48 3.18
C THR A 241 16.92 -24.83 1.88
N LEU A 242 16.54 -25.96 1.28
CA LEU A 242 17.01 -26.40 -0.02
C LEU A 242 15.85 -26.82 -0.90
N HIS A 243 15.97 -26.59 -2.21
CA HIS A 243 15.07 -27.21 -3.17
C HIS A 243 15.22 -28.73 -3.11
N ARG A 244 14.12 -29.50 -3.20
CA ARG A 244 14.15 -30.98 -3.08
C ARG A 244 15.17 -31.63 -4.01
N ALA A 245 15.18 -31.24 -5.28
CA ALA A 245 16.16 -31.74 -6.26
C ALA A 245 17.63 -31.41 -5.90
N GLN A 246 17.89 -30.28 -5.23
CA GLN A 246 19.24 -29.94 -4.76
C GLN A 246 19.62 -30.77 -3.54
N PHE A 247 18.69 -30.98 -2.61
CA PHE A 247 18.89 -31.85 -1.46
C PHE A 247 19.20 -33.29 -1.88
N GLU A 248 18.49 -33.83 -2.87
CA GLU A 248 18.75 -35.18 -3.42
C GLU A 248 20.19 -35.31 -3.94
N VAL A 249 20.68 -34.34 -4.70
CA VAL A 249 22.07 -34.34 -5.21
C VAL A 249 23.08 -34.15 -4.08
N PHE A 250 22.80 -33.28 -3.11
CA PHE A 250 23.67 -33.17 -1.94
C PHE A 250 23.73 -34.49 -1.15
N ALA A 251 22.63 -35.23 -1.06
CA ALA A 251 22.57 -36.51 -0.36
C ALA A 251 23.37 -37.62 -1.05
N THR A 252 23.61 -37.53 -2.36
CA THR A 252 24.53 -38.45 -3.07
C THR A 252 26.00 -38.08 -2.91
N GLY A 253 26.30 -36.93 -2.28
CA GLY A 253 27.67 -36.41 -2.12
C GLY A 253 28.15 -35.54 -3.28
N GLU A 254 27.31 -35.35 -4.30
CA GLU A 254 27.60 -34.50 -5.45
C GLU A 254 27.23 -33.03 -5.18
N VAL A 255 27.72 -32.12 -6.04
CA VAL A 255 27.44 -30.68 -5.94
C VAL A 255 26.27 -30.34 -6.87
N PRO A 256 25.11 -29.90 -6.36
CA PRO A 256 23.98 -29.54 -7.20
C PRO A 256 24.28 -28.35 -8.11
N ASP A 257 23.39 -28.15 -9.07
CA ASP A 257 23.38 -26.97 -9.92
C ASP A 257 22.47 -25.87 -9.30
N PRO A 258 23.04 -24.74 -8.86
CA PRO A 258 22.27 -23.59 -8.36
C PRO A 258 21.60 -22.74 -9.45
N ILE A 259 22.10 -22.79 -10.68
CA ILE A 259 21.86 -21.76 -11.71
C ILE A 259 20.37 -21.65 -12.00
N LYS A 260 19.74 -22.78 -12.33
CA LYS A 260 18.31 -22.84 -12.66
C LYS A 260 17.38 -22.34 -11.56
N THR A 261 17.79 -22.44 -10.29
CA THR A 261 17.00 -21.94 -9.16
C THR A 261 17.08 -20.42 -9.10
N LEU A 262 18.29 -19.87 -9.26
CA LEU A 262 18.52 -18.43 -9.27
C LEU A 262 17.84 -17.76 -10.49
N GLU A 263 17.97 -18.33 -11.68
CA GLU A 263 17.34 -17.82 -12.91
C GLU A 263 15.81 -17.75 -12.80
N ARG A 264 15.19 -18.79 -12.20
CA ARG A 264 13.74 -18.81 -11.97
C ARG A 264 13.29 -17.68 -11.05
N LEU A 265 14.08 -17.38 -10.02
CA LEU A 265 13.77 -16.31 -9.06
C LEU A 265 14.02 -14.92 -9.65
N CYS A 266 15.08 -14.77 -10.44
CA CYS A 266 15.44 -13.52 -11.10
C CYS A 266 14.64 -13.24 -12.38
N LYS A 267 14.00 -14.27 -12.96
CA LYS A 267 13.34 -14.23 -14.27
C LYS A 267 14.27 -13.75 -15.40
N GLN A 268 15.56 -14.04 -15.28
CA GLN A 268 16.62 -13.64 -16.19
C GLN A 268 17.75 -14.68 -16.12
N SER A 269 18.43 -14.92 -17.24
CA SER A 269 19.61 -15.78 -17.31
C SER A 269 20.77 -15.20 -16.48
N VAL A 270 21.55 -16.05 -15.80
CA VAL A 270 22.73 -15.59 -15.03
C VAL A 270 23.81 -15.01 -15.93
N SER A 271 23.94 -15.53 -17.16
CA SER A 271 24.86 -15.03 -18.19
C SER A 271 24.58 -13.59 -18.59
N ASP A 272 23.33 -13.16 -18.49
CA ASP A 272 22.87 -11.86 -19.00
C ASP A 272 22.83 -10.79 -17.90
N MET A 273 23.15 -11.15 -16.65
CA MET A 273 23.16 -10.23 -15.51
C MET A 273 24.49 -9.48 -15.44
N SER A 274 24.42 -8.19 -15.10
CA SER A 274 25.62 -7.47 -14.64
C SER A 274 26.12 -8.09 -13.33
N LEU A 275 27.44 -8.10 -13.09
CA LEU A 275 27.99 -8.60 -11.83
C LEU A 275 27.33 -7.93 -10.61
N PRO A 276 27.22 -6.59 -10.52
CA PRO A 276 26.57 -5.94 -9.38
C PRO A 276 25.14 -6.43 -9.12
N ASP A 277 24.33 -6.58 -10.18
CA ASP A 277 22.96 -7.08 -10.05
C ASP A 277 22.94 -8.53 -9.57
N LEU A 278 23.79 -9.38 -10.15
CA LEU A 278 23.94 -10.77 -9.74
C LEU A 278 24.32 -10.89 -8.26
N LEU A 279 25.29 -10.08 -7.80
CA LEU A 279 25.73 -10.13 -6.40
C LEU A 279 24.61 -9.72 -5.43
N VAL A 280 23.84 -8.68 -5.77
CA VAL A 280 22.67 -8.28 -4.97
C VAL A 280 21.62 -9.39 -4.90
N GLN A 281 21.32 -10.04 -6.03
CA GLN A 281 20.38 -11.17 -6.08
C GLN A 281 20.89 -12.38 -5.32
N PHE A 282 22.15 -12.72 -5.49
CA PHE A 282 22.86 -13.80 -4.80
C PHE A 282 22.74 -13.63 -3.29
N ARG A 283 23.09 -12.45 -2.76
CA ARG A 283 22.97 -12.14 -1.33
C ARG A 283 21.54 -12.29 -0.84
N ARG A 284 20.57 -11.73 -1.56
CA ARG A 284 19.15 -11.81 -1.17
C ARG A 284 18.67 -13.26 -1.10
N MET A 285 19.02 -14.07 -2.09
CA MET A 285 18.57 -15.46 -2.15
C MET A 285 19.22 -16.33 -1.07
N TYR A 286 20.55 -16.31 -0.98
CA TYR A 286 21.26 -17.27 -0.13
C TYR A 286 21.20 -16.94 1.36
N LEU A 287 21.01 -15.68 1.73
CA LEU A 287 20.67 -15.34 3.13
C LEU A 287 19.30 -15.93 3.54
N ALA A 288 18.34 -15.99 2.63
CA ALA A 288 17.02 -16.57 2.92
C ALA A 288 17.08 -18.09 3.11
N THR A 289 18.06 -18.78 2.49
CA THR A 289 18.20 -20.24 2.61
C THR A 289 18.83 -20.72 3.91
N GLN A 290 19.48 -19.83 4.67
CA GLN A 290 20.32 -20.19 5.83
C GLN A 290 21.45 -21.19 5.52
N LEU A 291 21.77 -21.44 4.24
CA LEU A 291 22.99 -22.16 3.85
C LEU A 291 24.25 -21.44 4.33
N VAL A 292 24.16 -20.12 4.49
CA VAL A 292 25.25 -19.26 4.92
C VAL A 292 24.70 -18.30 5.97
N LYS A 293 25.57 -17.88 6.89
CA LYS A 293 25.23 -17.02 8.01
C LYS A 293 25.14 -15.56 7.60
N ASN A 294 26.07 -15.13 6.76
CA ASN A 294 26.12 -13.76 6.26
C ASN A 294 26.81 -13.73 4.90
N ILE A 295 26.51 -12.69 4.12
CA ILE A 295 27.16 -12.38 2.85
C ILE A 295 27.45 -10.88 2.85
N GLU A 296 28.73 -10.54 2.68
CA GLU A 296 29.20 -9.17 2.46
C GLU A 296 29.62 -9.00 1.00
N ILE A 297 29.29 -7.85 0.43
CA ILE A 297 29.59 -7.52 -0.97
C ILE A 297 30.37 -6.21 -0.97
N SER A 298 31.52 -6.22 -1.65
CA SER A 298 32.22 -5.01 -2.06
C SER A 298 31.98 -4.78 -3.55
N LEU A 299 31.50 -3.58 -3.90
CA LEU A 299 31.30 -3.14 -5.29
C LEU A 299 32.25 -1.99 -5.66
N GLU A 300 33.38 -1.88 -4.95
CA GLU A 300 34.44 -0.96 -5.33
C GLU A 300 35.01 -1.36 -6.68
N SER A 301 35.06 -0.42 -7.63
CA SER A 301 35.47 -0.70 -9.00
C SER A 301 36.89 -1.25 -9.06
N GLY A 302 37.07 -2.46 -9.58
CA GLY A 302 38.38 -3.15 -9.68
C GLY A 302 38.78 -3.92 -8.42
N SER A 303 37.93 -3.96 -7.39
CA SER A 303 38.10 -4.78 -6.18
C SER A 303 36.78 -5.44 -5.76
N GLU A 304 35.91 -5.71 -6.74
CA GLU A 304 34.63 -6.36 -6.50
C GLU A 304 34.84 -7.72 -5.83
N SER A 305 34.12 -7.97 -4.74
CA SER A 305 34.26 -9.22 -4.00
C SER A 305 33.00 -9.60 -3.25
N VAL A 306 32.87 -10.91 -3.02
CA VAL A 306 31.84 -11.50 -2.17
C VAL A 306 32.52 -12.30 -1.08
N THR A 307 32.19 -11.96 0.17
CA THR A 307 32.65 -12.68 1.36
C THR A 307 31.47 -13.40 1.98
N ILE A 308 31.56 -14.73 2.05
CA ILE A 308 30.51 -15.61 2.55
C ILE A 308 30.96 -16.18 3.89
N PHE A 309 30.13 -16.00 4.92
CA PHE A 309 30.37 -16.52 6.25
C PHE A 309 29.49 -17.75 6.50
N HIS A 310 30.07 -18.83 7.01
CA HIS A 310 29.35 -20.07 7.33
C HIS A 310 29.84 -20.68 8.66
N ASP A 311 28.99 -21.49 9.29
CA ASP A 311 29.32 -22.16 10.55
C ASP A 311 29.70 -23.66 10.36
N PHE A 312 29.83 -24.13 9.11
CA PHE A 312 30.25 -25.51 8.80
C PHE A 312 31.69 -25.81 9.21
N LYS A 313 31.91 -27.04 9.69
CA LYS A 313 33.23 -27.54 10.14
C LYS A 313 33.79 -28.66 9.27
N ASP A 314 32.95 -29.40 8.54
CA ASP A 314 33.41 -30.47 7.66
C ASP A 314 33.95 -29.86 6.37
N GLU A 315 35.24 -30.06 6.09
CA GLU A 315 35.91 -29.53 4.91
C GLU A 315 35.27 -29.98 3.59
N ARG A 316 34.64 -31.16 3.53
CA ARG A 316 33.92 -31.62 2.34
C ARG A 316 32.71 -30.73 2.07
N VAL A 317 31.96 -30.36 3.11
CA VAL A 317 30.82 -29.46 2.99
C VAL A 317 31.30 -28.08 2.54
N ILE A 318 32.39 -27.58 3.12
CA ILE A 318 32.97 -26.29 2.75
C ILE A 318 33.37 -26.30 1.27
N ARG A 319 34.11 -27.31 0.81
CA ARG A 319 34.49 -27.44 -0.61
C ARG A 319 33.29 -27.56 -1.54
N ASN A 320 32.30 -28.37 -1.18
CA ASN A 320 31.09 -28.53 -1.98
C ASN A 320 30.30 -27.22 -2.06
N LEU A 321 30.22 -26.46 -0.97
CA LEU A 321 29.57 -25.16 -0.92
C LEU A 321 30.33 -24.12 -1.77
N THR A 322 31.67 -24.13 -1.72
CA THR A 322 32.52 -23.29 -2.57
C THR A 322 32.32 -23.61 -4.04
N GLU A 323 32.31 -24.88 -4.43
CA GLU A 323 32.07 -25.28 -5.81
C GLU A 323 30.63 -24.95 -6.24
N TYR A 324 29.66 -25.15 -5.35
CA TYR A 324 28.27 -24.79 -5.58
C TYR A 324 28.15 -23.30 -5.94
N PHE A 325 28.69 -22.39 -5.14
CA PHE A 325 28.66 -20.95 -5.47
C PHE A 325 29.53 -20.59 -6.68
N SER A 326 30.66 -21.26 -6.86
CA SER A 326 31.55 -21.06 -8.02
C SER A 326 30.81 -21.27 -9.34
N LYS A 327 29.91 -22.27 -9.43
CA LYS A 327 29.12 -22.52 -10.65
C LYS A 327 28.31 -21.28 -11.09
N ILE A 328 27.74 -20.54 -10.15
CA ILE A 328 26.96 -19.33 -10.43
C ILE A 328 27.84 -18.26 -11.05
N PHE A 329 28.99 -18.00 -10.43
CA PHE A 329 29.90 -16.95 -10.87
C PHE A 329 30.60 -17.30 -12.18
N ARG A 330 30.89 -18.59 -12.42
CA ARG A 330 31.40 -19.06 -13.71
C ARG A 330 30.38 -18.89 -14.82
N GLU A 331 29.10 -19.17 -14.56
CA GLU A 331 28.02 -18.98 -15.54
C GLU A 331 27.85 -17.51 -15.95
N ASN A 332 28.09 -16.57 -15.03
CA ASN A 332 28.09 -15.14 -15.33
C ASN A 332 29.25 -14.72 -16.25
N GLY A 333 30.32 -15.52 -16.33
CA GLY A 333 31.47 -15.25 -17.20
C GLY A 333 32.51 -14.28 -16.64
N THR A 334 32.28 -13.67 -15.47
CA THR A 334 33.28 -12.78 -14.85
C THR A 334 34.40 -13.61 -14.19
N PRO A 335 35.69 -13.38 -14.55
CA PRO A 335 36.81 -14.07 -13.91
C PRO A 335 36.89 -13.79 -12.41
N PHE A 336 37.21 -14.81 -11.62
CA PHE A 336 37.38 -14.67 -10.17
C PHE A 336 38.42 -15.64 -9.59
N GLU A 337 38.96 -15.27 -8.44
CA GLU A 337 39.75 -16.13 -7.57
C GLU A 337 38.98 -16.44 -6.30
N THR A 338 39.20 -17.64 -5.75
CA THR A 338 38.56 -18.09 -4.51
C THR A 338 39.58 -18.30 -3.42
N SER A 339 39.32 -17.77 -2.23
CA SER A 339 40.13 -17.99 -1.02
C SER A 339 39.27 -18.58 0.09
N LEU A 340 39.85 -19.53 0.83
CA LEU A 340 39.17 -20.28 1.90
C LEU A 340 39.87 -20.01 3.23
N TYR A 341 39.11 -19.53 4.22
CA TYR A 341 39.62 -19.25 5.56
C TYR A 341 38.65 -19.77 6.63
N SER A 342 38.85 -21.00 7.11
CA SER A 342 38.07 -21.62 8.19
C SER A 342 36.54 -21.55 7.96
N SER A 343 35.90 -20.46 8.40
CA SER A 343 34.46 -20.18 8.33
C SER A 343 34.08 -19.16 7.24
N ILE A 344 35.01 -18.84 6.33
CA ILE A 344 34.88 -17.77 5.34
C ILE A 344 35.28 -18.28 3.95
N ILE A 345 34.45 -18.00 2.96
CA ILE A 345 34.74 -18.18 1.53
C ILE A 345 34.75 -16.80 0.89
N VAL A 346 35.84 -16.44 0.22
CA VAL A 346 35.98 -15.15 -0.46
C VAL A 346 36.11 -15.37 -1.96
N PHE A 347 35.25 -14.71 -2.74
CA PHE A 347 35.35 -14.59 -4.18
C PHE A 347 35.81 -13.18 -4.52
N ARG A 348 36.95 -13.04 -5.21
CA ARG A 348 37.44 -11.75 -5.73
C ARG A 348 37.33 -11.76 -7.23
N PHE A 349 36.65 -10.77 -7.79
CA PHE A 349 36.40 -10.65 -9.22
C PHE A 349 37.41 -9.71 -9.85
N PHE A 350 37.74 -9.97 -11.11
CA PHE A 350 38.67 -9.14 -11.88
C PHE A 350 38.05 -8.83 -13.24
N GLN A 351 38.29 -7.61 -13.74
CA GLN A 351 37.96 -7.30 -15.12
C GLN A 351 38.90 -8.11 -16.01
N GLY A 352 38.33 -8.89 -16.94
CA GLY A 352 39.13 -9.55 -17.97
C GLY A 352 39.91 -8.48 -18.72
N LEU A 353 41.24 -8.63 -18.79
CA LEU A 353 42.05 -7.88 -19.75
C LEU A 353 41.39 -8.07 -21.12
N GLU A 354 40.91 -6.98 -21.73
CA GLU A 354 40.76 -6.97 -23.17
C GLU A 354 42.08 -7.47 -23.73
N SER A 355 42.05 -8.53 -24.52
CA SER A 355 43.23 -8.99 -25.23
C SER A 355 43.72 -7.81 -26.05
N ASP A 356 44.82 -7.18 -25.63
CA ASP A 356 45.57 -6.24 -26.45
C ASP A 356 45.93 -6.97 -27.74
N GLY A 357 45.12 -6.71 -28.75
CA GLY A 357 45.29 -7.21 -30.09
C GLY A 357 46.54 -6.56 -30.67
N SER A 358 47.59 -7.36 -30.69
CA SER A 358 48.79 -7.24 -31.54
C SER A 358 49.73 -6.06 -31.27
N ASP A 359 50.81 -6.42 -30.59
CA ASP A 359 52.16 -5.92 -30.86
C ASP A 359 52.46 -5.83 -32.36
N LEU A 360 53.22 -4.79 -32.68
CA LEU A 360 53.95 -4.57 -33.93
C LEU A 360 54.88 -5.76 -34.24
N CYS A 361 54.80 -6.27 -35.48
CA CYS A 361 55.96 -6.48 -36.37
C CYS A 361 55.51 -6.86 -37.79
#